data_AF-M4S9V2-F1
#
_entry.id   AF-M4S9V2-F1
#
_cell.length_a   1.000
_cell.length_b   1.000
_cell.length_c   1.000
_cell.angle_alpha   90.00
_cell.angle_beta   90.00
_cell.angle_gamma   90.00
#
_symmetry.space_group_name_H-M   'P 1'
#
loop_
_entity.id
_entity.type
_entity.pdbx_description
1 polymer ?
#
loop_
_entity_poly.entity_id
_entity_poly.type
_entity_poly.pdbx_seq_one_letter_code
_entity_poly.pdbx_strand_id
1 'polypeptide(L)' 'MALIPTLVLGKGQSRDPEESLEWQDSNNTEVGLDLKWGVTPEVSLQATFNPDFSQVEADVAQLSINDTFALFLMKNVRFS' A
#
# COMPACT_ATOMS: atom_id res chain seq x y z
N MET A 1 -31.65 8.34 -5.91
CA MET A 1 -30.40 7.79 -6.48
C MET A 1 -29.27 8.72 -6.10
N ALA A 2 -28.10 8.18 -5.78
CA ALA A 2 -26.91 8.96 -5.44
C ALA A 2 -25.68 8.36 -6.14
N LEU A 3 -24.76 9.24 -6.51
CA LEU A 3 -23.48 8.91 -7.11
C LEU A 3 -22.39 9.59 -6.29
N ILE A 4 -21.38 8.85 -5.88
CA ILE A 4 -20.31 9.36 -5.03
C ILE A 4 -18.98 9.04 -5.71
N PRO A 5 -18.31 10.02 -6.34
CA PRO A 5 -16.98 9.83 -6.88
C PRO A 5 -15.94 9.92 -5.77
N THR A 6 -14.86 9.16 -5.92
CA THR A 6 -13.70 9.23 -5.03
C THR A 6 -12.41 9.37 -5.86
N LEU A 7 -11.45 10.10 -5.29
CA LEU A 7 -10.12 10.30 -5.84
C LEU A 7 -9.13 10.19 -4.69
N VAL A 8 -8.15 9.32 -4.83
CA VAL A 8 -7.04 9.13 -3.90
C VAL A 8 -5.77 9.56 -4.61
N LEU A 9 -4.95 10.36 -3.93
CA LEU A 9 -3.65 10.80 -4.41
C LEU A 9 -2.62 10.47 -3.32
N GLY A 10 -1.50 9.88 -3.73
CA GLY A 10 -0.41 9.53 -2.83
C GLY A 10 0.94 9.87 -3.47
N LYS A 11 1.92 10.11 -2.61
CA LYS A 11 3.33 10.13 -2.99
C LYS A 11 4.12 9.34 -1.96
N GLY A 12 5.07 8.54 -2.41
CA GLY A 12 5.96 7.75 -1.59
C GLY A 12 7.38 7.85 -2.13
N GLN A 13 8.34 7.50 -1.30
CA GLN A 13 9.73 7.34 -1.71
C GLN A 13 10.20 5.98 -1.23
N SER A 14 10.80 5.21 -2.13
CA SER A 14 11.42 3.94 -1.81
C SER A 14 12.89 3.99 -2.19
N ARG A 15 13.71 3.20 -1.52
CA ARG A 15 15.10 2.99 -1.89
C ARG A 15 15.49 1.59 -1.52
N ASP A 16 16.08 0.89 -2.48
CA ASP A 16 16.74 -0.38 -2.25
C ASP A 16 18.26 -0.15 -2.11
N PRO A 17 18.81 -0.15 -0.89
CA PRO A 17 20.22 0.13 -0.65
C PRO A 17 21.17 -0.97 -1.18
N GLU A 18 20.67 -2.15 -1.58
CA GLU A 18 21.47 -3.20 -2.19
C GLU A 18 21.66 -2.96 -3.70
N GLU A 19 20.68 -2.35 -4.37
CA GLU A 19 20.77 -2.00 -5.79
C GLU A 19 21.23 -0.56 -6.04
N SER A 20 20.75 0.44 -5.29
CA SER A 20 21.13 1.85 -5.48
C SER A 20 20.94 2.72 -4.23
N LEU A 21 21.82 3.71 -4.04
CA LEU A 21 21.65 4.69 -2.96
C LEU A 21 20.68 5.84 -3.30
N GLU A 22 20.16 5.86 -4.52
CA GLU A 22 19.24 6.88 -5.00
C GLU A 22 17.80 6.60 -4.55
N TRP A 23 17.11 7.66 -4.13
CA TRP A 23 15.69 7.58 -3.76
C TRP A 23 14.83 7.55 -5.01
N GLN A 24 13.88 6.62 -5.05
CA GLN A 24 12.91 6.48 -6.12
C GLN A 24 11.58 7.06 -5.65
N ASP A 25 11.15 8.13 -6.31
CA ASP A 25 9.83 8.71 -6.09
C ASP A 25 8.75 7.81 -6.72
N SER A 26 7.67 7.61 -5.98
CA SER A 26 6.46 6.95 -6.44
C SER A 26 5.28 7.87 -6.23
N ASN A 27 4.40 7.97 -7.23
CA ASN A 27 3.13 8.67 -7.11
C ASN A 27 2.02 7.64 -7.26
N ASN A 28 1.05 7.67 -6.34
CA ASN A 28 -0.17 6.88 -6.42
C ASN A 28 -1.36 7.78 -6.80
N THR A 29 -2.24 7.31 -7.66
CA THR A 29 -3.49 7.99 -8.01
C THR A 29 -4.54 6.95 -8.32
N GLU A 30 -5.63 6.98 -7.57
CA GLU A 30 -6.73 6.03 -7.70
C GLU A 30 -8.05 6.79 -7.80
N VAL A 31 -8.97 6.25 -8.58
CA VAL A 31 -10.33 6.81 -8.73
C VAL A 31 -11.35 5.73 -8.43
N GLY A 32 -12.42 6.09 -7.75
CA GLY A 32 -13.51 5.17 -7.41
C GLY A 32 -14.86 5.82 -7.59
N LEU A 33 -15.90 4.99 -7.58
CA LEU A 33 -17.27 5.44 -7.78
C LEU A 33 -18.25 4.53 -7.05
N ASP A 34 -19.11 5.12 -6.21
CA ASP A 34 -20.23 4.41 -5.61
C ASP A 34 -21.56 4.85 -6.21
N LEU A 35 -22.37 3.87 -6.59
CA LEU A 35 -23.74 4.05 -7.03
C LEU A 35 -24.70 3.52 -5.96
N LYS A 36 -25.67 4.36 -5.58
CA LYS A 36 -26.77 3.99 -4.68
C LYS A 36 -28.12 4.24 -5.34
N TRP A 37 -28.91 3.20 -5.53
CA TRP A 37 -30.22 3.28 -6.17
C TRP A 37 -31.30 2.61 -5.33
N GLY A 38 -32.31 3.37 -4.91
CA GLY A 38 -33.56 2.82 -4.37
C GLY A 38 -34.42 2.32 -5.52
N VAL A 39 -34.51 1.01 -5.69
CA VAL A 39 -35.28 0.36 -6.76
C VAL A 39 -36.78 0.43 -6.44
N THR A 40 -37.14 0.24 -5.16
CA THR A 40 -38.47 0.46 -4.57
C THR A 40 -38.31 1.14 -3.20
N PRO A 41 -39.38 1.59 -2.52
CA PRO A 41 -39.26 2.17 -1.17
C PRO A 41 -38.64 1.22 -0.14
N GLU A 42 -38.79 -0.09 -0.32
CA GLU A 42 -38.23 -1.10 0.59
C GLU A 42 -36.89 -1.71 0.12
N VAL A 43 -36.54 -1.56 -1.18
CA VAL A 43 -35.36 -2.23 -1.77
C VAL A 43 -34.37 -1.21 -2.32
N SER A 44 -33.11 -1.35 -1.91
CA SER A 44 -32.00 -0.56 -2.44
C SER A 44 -30.87 -1.44 -2.97
N LEU A 45 -30.19 -0.94 -4.00
CA LEU A 45 -29.01 -1.51 -4.61
C LEU A 45 -27.83 -0.55 -4.39
N GLN A 46 -26.70 -1.10 -3.98
CA GLN A 46 -25.43 -0.40 -3.86
C GLN A 46 -24.39 -1.14 -4.67
N ALA A 47 -23.62 -0.41 -5.46
CA ALA A 47 -22.54 -0.95 -6.27
C ALA A 47 -21.33 -0.02 -6.18
N THR A 48 -20.15 -0.60 -6.01
CA THR A 48 -18.87 0.11 -5.94
C THR A 48 -18.04 -0.29 -7.13
N PHE A 49 -17.52 0.71 -7.86
CA PHE A 49 -16.55 0.53 -8.92
C PHE A 49 -15.17 0.95 -8.42
N ASN A 50 -14.19 0.08 -8.66
CA ASN A 50 -12.83 0.15 -8.09
C ASN A 50 -12.83 0.23 -6.55
N PRO A 51 -13.11 -0.89 -5.85
CA PRO A 51 -13.05 -0.94 -4.39
C PRO A 51 -11.63 -0.67 -3.89
N ASP A 52 -11.47 0.06 -2.79
CA ASP A 52 -10.18 0.21 -2.12
C ASP A 52 -9.79 -1.13 -1.49
N PHE A 53 -8.80 -1.81 -2.09
CA PHE A 53 -8.20 -3.03 -1.55
C PHE A 53 -6.90 -2.77 -0.79
N SER A 54 -6.45 -1.50 -0.75
CA SER A 54 -5.21 -1.09 -0.09
C SER A 54 -5.19 -1.47 1.39
N GLN A 55 -6.35 -1.40 2.05
CA GLN A 55 -6.53 -1.82 3.45
C GLN A 55 -6.30 -3.32 3.66
N VAL A 56 -6.75 -4.17 2.73
CA VAL A 56 -6.56 -5.63 2.85
C VAL A 56 -5.08 -5.96 2.78
N GLU A 57 -4.33 -5.37 1.85
CA GLU A 57 -2.89 -5.56 1.73
C GLU A 57 -2.11 -5.01 2.94
N ALA A 58 -2.51 -3.86 3.49
CA ALA A 58 -1.89 -3.30 4.68
C ALA A 58 -2.12 -4.16 5.94
N ASP A 59 -3.26 -4.85 6.03
CA ASP A 59 -3.62 -5.75 7.13
C ASP A 59 -3.12 -7.19 6.93
N VAL A 60 -2.65 -7.57 5.73
CA VAL A 60 -1.85 -8.80 5.59
C VAL A 60 -0.53 -8.52 6.31
N ALA A 61 -0.52 -8.87 7.60
CA ALA A 61 0.62 -8.74 8.49
C ALA A 61 1.89 -9.03 7.71
N GLN A 62 2.76 -8.02 7.59
CA GLN A 62 4.07 -8.14 6.99
C GLN A 62 4.66 -9.45 7.47
N LEU A 63 4.70 -10.45 6.60
CA LEU A 63 5.39 -11.70 6.90
C LEU A 63 6.83 -11.26 7.00
N SER A 64 7.25 -10.99 8.24
CA SER A 64 8.58 -10.53 8.56
C SER A 64 9.51 -11.52 7.90
N ILE A 65 10.11 -11.09 6.80
CA ILE A 65 11.43 -11.54 6.43
C ILE A 65 12.32 -10.95 7.52
N ASN A 66 12.23 -11.57 8.70
CA ASN A 66 13.27 -11.52 9.70
C ASN A 66 14.37 -12.44 9.14
N ASP A 67 14.87 -12.09 7.95
CA ASP A 67 16.20 -12.49 7.54
C ASP A 67 17.08 -11.89 8.60
N THR A 68 17.32 -12.70 9.62
CA THR A 68 18.37 -12.49 10.59
C THR A 68 19.64 -12.60 9.77
N PHE A 69 19.98 -11.54 9.05
CA PHE A 69 21.32 -11.31 8.57
C PHE A 69 22.12 -11.19 9.87
N ALA A 70 22.63 -12.33 10.32
CA ALA A 70 23.61 -12.39 11.39
C ALA A 70 24.85 -11.70 10.85
N LEU A 71 24.83 -10.37 10.88
CA LEU A 71 25.95 -9.51 10.61
C LEU A 71 26.94 -9.73 11.75
N PHE A 72 27.75 -10.79 11.66
CA PHE A 72 28.96 -10.94 12.46
C PHE A 72 30.00 -9.94 11.94
N LEU A 73 29.74 -8.65 12.13
CA LEU A 73 30.76 -7.61 12.07
C LEU A 73 31.24 -7.35 13.49
N MET A 74 32.50 -7.75 13.76
CA MET A 74 33.48 -7.16 14.68
C MET A 74 34.36 -8.30 15.24
N LYS A 75 35.70 -8.32 15.15
CA LYS A 75 36.70 -7.26 14.90
C LYS A 75 38.03 -7.90 14.51
N ASN A 76 38.73 -7.34 13.54
CA ASN A 76 40.19 -7.53 13.44
C ASN A 76 40.86 -6.71 14.54
N VAL A 77 41.51 -7.37 15.49
CA VAL A 77 42.69 -6.80 16.16
C VAL A 77 43.84 -7.74 15.89
N ARG A 78 44.60 -7.43 14.83
CA ARG A 78 45.98 -7.89 14.68
C ARG A 78 46.79 -7.17 15.75
N PHE A 79 47.28 -7.88 16.75
CA PHE A 79 48.52 -7.46 17.40
C PHE A 79 49.68 -8.03 16.57
N SER A 80 50.66 -7.17 16.32
CA SER A 80 51.93 -7.49 15.68
C SER A 80 52.72 -8.54 16.46
#